data_AF-A0A672N517-F1
#
_entry.id   AF-A0A672N517-F1
#
_cell.length_a   1.000
_cell.length_b   1.000
_cell.length_c   1.000
_cell.angle_alpha   90.00
_cell.angle_beta   90.00
_cell.angle_gamma   90.00
#
_symmetry.space_group_name_H-M   'P 1'
#
loop_
_entity.id
_entity.type
_entity.pdbx_description
1 polymer ?
#
loop_
_entity_poly.entity_id
_entity_poly.type
_entity_poly.pdbx_seq_one_letter_code
_entity_poly.pdbx_strand_id
1 'polypeptide(L)'
;PVCYCGDISMPLNMMWPNTKHDWLLYLSCPWFPDLLPSVLRSGYKRHPPAVGRLVVCGHGSIAGDGLFCILSDDHGNTWRYGAELKSIPYKQHKNNLDFEPDECQPVELDDGSIVINVRNNKNYHCRCRMVVRSLDGGESLPVEELVFDHTLEDPAVAAGALEKEGVLYFTNPASTNRVNLTLRWSLNRGKSWVKDTLKIWAGPSGYSCMTSLKGNETVDHKYIYVIYEKGQKDSIESVSFVKIDLYSNRSLMG
;
A
#
# COMPACT_ATOMS: atom_id res chain seq x y z
N PRO A 1 3.13 18.16 -17.02
CA PRO A 1 3.11 18.82 -15.69
C PRO A 1 3.73 17.90 -14.64
N VAL A 2 5.02 18.10 -14.37
CA VAL A 2 5.81 17.36 -13.38
C VAL A 2 6.03 18.33 -12.22
N CYS A 3 5.47 18.04 -11.04
CA CYS A 3 5.73 18.83 -9.85
C CYS A 3 7.06 18.40 -9.25
N TYR A 4 8.10 19.19 -9.50
CA TYR A 4 9.30 19.23 -8.67
C TYR A 4 8.99 20.08 -7.43
N CYS A 5 9.13 19.51 -6.23
CA CYS A 5 9.33 20.31 -5.02
C CYS A 5 10.82 20.26 -4.69
N GLY A 6 11.45 21.43 -4.79
CA GLY A 6 12.87 21.64 -4.58
C GLY A 6 13.30 21.56 -3.11
N ASP A 7 14.61 21.61 -2.95
CA ASP A 7 15.39 21.49 -1.72
C ASP A 7 14.81 22.24 -0.51
N ILE A 8 14.41 21.49 0.51
CA ILE A 8 14.22 21.97 1.88
C ILE A 8 14.83 20.93 2.82
N SER A 9 15.87 21.34 3.54
CA SER A 9 16.50 20.56 4.61
C SER A 9 15.55 20.45 5.80
N MET A 10 15.12 19.23 6.13
CA MET A 10 14.39 18.91 7.38
C MET A 10 15.30 18.08 8.30
N PRO A 11 15.35 18.35 9.62
CA PRO A 11 16.25 17.66 10.52
C PRO A 11 15.72 16.29 10.94
N LEU A 12 16.66 15.34 11.05
CA LEU A 12 16.54 13.90 11.30
C LEU A 12 16.10 13.00 10.13
N ASN A 13 17.00 12.87 9.14
CA ASN A 13 17.28 11.65 8.36
C ASN A 13 16.07 10.79 7.93
N MET A 14 15.04 11.40 7.34
CA MET A 14 14.17 10.69 6.40
C MET A 14 14.99 10.41 5.14
N MET A 15 15.47 9.18 5.02
CA MET A 15 16.28 8.71 3.90
C MET A 15 15.57 9.00 2.58
N TRP A 16 16.20 9.83 1.75
CA TRP A 16 15.99 9.83 0.31
C TRP A 16 16.56 8.52 -0.25
N PRO A 17 15.77 7.63 -0.86
CA PRO A 17 16.33 6.59 -1.69
C PRO A 17 16.89 7.26 -2.95
N ASN A 18 18.16 7.02 -3.23
CA ASN A 18 18.86 7.54 -4.41
C ASN A 18 18.46 6.79 -5.71
N THR A 19 17.24 6.25 -5.75
CA THR A 19 16.66 5.43 -6.80
C THR A 19 15.43 6.14 -7.33
N LYS A 20 15.41 6.44 -8.64
CA LYS A 20 14.41 7.26 -9.35
C LYS A 20 12.94 6.76 -9.30
N HIS A 21 12.59 5.78 -8.46
CA HIS A 21 11.33 5.04 -8.53
C HIS A 21 10.63 4.77 -7.18
N ASP A 22 11.12 5.30 -6.05
CA ASP A 22 10.47 5.08 -4.74
C ASP A 22 9.43 6.18 -4.46
N TRP A 23 8.18 5.91 -4.87
CA TRP A 23 7.05 6.86 -4.80
C TRP A 23 6.34 6.94 -3.43
N LEU A 24 6.83 6.26 -2.39
CA LEU A 24 6.04 5.94 -1.18
C LEU A 24 6.38 6.73 0.08
N LEU A 25 7.09 7.86 -0.01
CA LEU A 25 7.33 8.73 1.15
C LEU A 25 7.07 10.21 0.79
N TYR A 26 5.82 10.64 0.92
CA TYR A 26 5.50 12.05 1.10
C TYR A 26 4.93 12.25 2.50
N LEU A 27 5.82 12.49 3.47
CA LEU A 27 5.46 12.88 4.82
C LEU A 27 5.93 14.32 5.08
N SER A 28 4.98 15.14 5.53
CA SER A 28 5.10 16.53 5.99
C SER A 28 5.37 17.62 4.94
N CYS A 29 4.32 18.39 4.63
CA CYS A 29 4.45 19.78 4.16
C CYS A 29 3.87 20.69 5.26
N PRO A 30 4.68 21.51 5.96
CA PRO A 30 4.22 22.37 7.05
C PRO A 30 3.16 23.41 6.66
N TRP A 31 2.97 23.63 5.36
CA TRP A 31 2.11 24.68 4.81
C TRP A 31 0.66 24.23 4.56
N PHE A 32 0.35 22.93 4.73
CA PHE A 32 -1.01 22.39 4.52
C PHE A 32 -1.38 21.35 5.60
N PRO A 33 -1.71 21.77 6.83
CA PRO A 33 -2.12 20.86 7.90
C PRO A 33 -3.40 20.06 7.55
N ASP A 34 -4.27 20.61 6.70
CA ASP A 34 -5.54 20.00 6.31
C ASP A 34 -5.45 18.98 5.15
N LEU A 35 -4.28 18.80 4.54
CA LEU A 35 -4.04 17.80 3.46
C LEU A 35 -3.47 16.47 3.98
N LEU A 36 -2.91 16.44 5.20
CA LEU A 36 -2.46 15.21 5.86
C LEU A 36 -3.58 14.15 5.99
N PRO A 37 -4.84 14.50 6.32
CA PRO A 37 -5.93 13.52 6.48
C PRO A 37 -6.47 12.91 5.18
N SER A 38 -6.10 13.42 4.00
CA SER A 38 -6.58 12.88 2.71
C SER A 38 -5.54 11.99 2.03
N VAL A 39 -4.25 12.26 2.21
CA VAL A 39 -3.15 11.47 1.64
C VAL A 39 -2.76 10.28 2.54
N LEU A 40 -2.93 10.37 3.86
CA LEU A 40 -2.54 9.31 4.82
C LEU A 40 -3.70 8.42 5.30
N ARG A 41 -4.82 8.34 4.57
CA ARG A 41 -6.02 7.60 5.03
C ARG A 41 -5.77 6.12 5.28
N SER A 42 -4.90 5.48 4.52
CA SER A 42 -4.61 4.06 4.73
C SER A 42 -3.87 3.84 6.06
N GLY A 43 -3.10 4.84 6.51
CA GLY A 43 -2.27 4.79 7.71
C GLY A 43 -2.83 5.52 8.95
N TYR A 44 -3.93 6.25 8.86
CA TYR A 44 -4.51 6.96 10.00
C TYR A 44 -5.48 6.07 10.77
N LYS A 45 -5.19 5.81 12.04
CA LYS A 45 -6.03 4.99 12.92
C LYS A 45 -7.28 5.74 13.36
N ARG A 46 -8.45 5.21 13.04
CA ARG A 46 -9.79 5.71 13.41
C ARG A 46 -10.44 4.86 14.48
N HIS A 47 -10.03 3.60 14.61
CA HIS A 47 -10.60 2.64 15.54
C HIS A 47 -9.57 2.21 16.60
N PRO A 48 -9.99 1.81 17.81
CA PRO A 48 -9.09 1.26 18.80
C PRO A 48 -8.35 0.00 18.31
N PRO A 49 -7.13 -0.27 18.81
CA PRO A 49 -6.32 0.58 19.70
C PRO A 49 -5.65 1.74 18.94
N ALA A 50 -5.13 2.73 19.69
CA ALA A 50 -4.34 3.85 19.17
C ALA A 50 -5.05 4.76 18.15
N VAL A 51 -6.30 5.16 18.45
CA VAL A 51 -7.03 6.16 17.65
C VAL A 51 -6.21 7.45 17.54
N GLY A 52 -6.07 7.98 16.32
CA GLY A 52 -5.30 9.20 16.03
C GLY A 52 -3.86 8.95 15.56
N ARG A 53 -3.35 7.72 15.71
CA ARG A 53 -2.01 7.34 15.28
C ARG A 53 -1.87 7.39 13.75
N LEU A 54 -0.72 7.87 13.28
CA LEU A 54 -0.25 7.69 11.91
C LEU A 54 0.64 6.44 11.85
N VAL A 55 0.38 5.59 10.85
CA VAL A 55 1.10 4.36 10.57
C VAL A 55 1.59 4.43 9.13
N VAL A 56 2.90 4.34 8.96
CA VAL A 56 3.55 4.25 7.65
C VAL A 56 4.39 2.98 7.65
N CYS A 57 4.54 2.33 6.50
CA CYS A 57 5.45 1.19 6.39
C CYS A 57 6.69 1.58 5.60
N GLY A 58 7.83 1.09 6.06
CA GLY A 58 9.09 1.12 5.35
C GLY A 58 9.56 -0.30 5.05
N HIS A 59 10.49 -0.40 4.11
CA HIS A 59 11.17 -1.63 3.75
C HIS A 59 12.64 -1.33 3.46
N GLY A 60 13.51 -2.31 3.72
CA GLY A 60 14.94 -2.19 3.49
C GLY A 60 15.67 -1.10 4.31
N SER A 61 16.95 -0.87 3.95
CA SER A 61 17.98 -0.02 4.61
C SER A 61 18.81 -0.67 5.76
N ILE A 62 19.95 -0.05 6.11
CA ILE A 62 21.04 -0.60 6.96
C ILE A 62 20.59 -1.01 8.39
N ALA A 63 19.53 -0.39 8.92
CA ALA A 63 18.97 -0.74 10.23
C ALA A 63 17.89 -1.83 10.16
N GLY A 64 17.10 -1.89 9.08
CA GLY A 64 15.97 -2.80 8.89
C GLY A 64 16.11 -3.65 7.62
N ASP A 65 16.50 -4.91 7.77
CA ASP A 65 16.40 -5.89 6.68
C ASP A 65 15.03 -6.57 6.76
N GLY A 66 14.13 -6.16 5.87
CA GLY A 66 12.74 -6.59 5.80
C GLY A 66 11.78 -5.40 5.82
N LEU A 67 10.59 -5.61 6.37
CA LEU A 67 9.52 -4.63 6.51
C LEU A 67 9.44 -4.10 7.94
N PHE A 68 9.05 -2.84 8.11
CA PHE A 68 8.77 -2.26 9.42
C PHE A 68 7.70 -1.17 9.36
N CYS A 69 6.99 -0.97 10.48
CA CYS A 69 6.10 0.16 10.67
C CYS A 69 6.87 1.33 11.30
N ILE A 70 6.53 2.54 10.90
CA ILE A 70 6.93 3.80 11.52
C ILE A 70 5.65 4.46 12.02
N LEU A 71 5.61 4.74 13.32
CA LEU A 71 4.41 5.19 14.02
C LEU A 71 4.61 6.61 14.53
N SER A 72 3.55 7.41 14.49
CA SER A 72 3.47 8.72 15.15
C SER A 72 2.16 8.85 15.91
N ASP A 73 2.26 9.19 17.19
CA ASP A 73 1.14 9.36 18.13
C ASP A 73 0.82 10.85 18.40
N ASP A 74 1.52 11.77 17.74
CA ASP A 74 1.45 13.22 17.97
C ASP A 74 1.24 14.01 16.67
N HIS A 75 0.47 13.41 15.74
CA HIS A 75 0.11 13.99 14.45
C HIS A 75 1.31 14.27 13.52
N GLY A 76 2.37 13.46 13.62
CA GLY A 76 3.53 13.51 12.74
C GLY A 76 4.68 14.39 13.23
N ASN A 77 4.62 14.88 14.47
CA ASN A 77 5.69 15.69 15.07
C ASN A 77 6.90 14.83 15.46
N THR A 78 6.67 13.64 16.00
CA THR A 78 7.70 12.65 16.30
C THR A 78 7.33 11.28 15.74
N TRP A 79 8.36 10.49 15.42
CA TRP A 79 8.22 9.18 14.79
C TRP A 79 9.09 8.15 15.50
N ARG A 80 8.61 6.90 15.56
CA ARG A 80 9.36 5.76 16.11
C ARG A 80 9.11 4.49 15.31
N TYR A 81 10.02 3.53 15.42
CA TYR A 81 9.78 2.19 14.89
C TYR A 81 8.67 1.49 15.70
N GLY A 82 7.79 0.80 14.98
CA GLY A 82 6.81 -0.14 15.50
C GLY A 82 7.17 -1.55 15.09
N ALA A 83 6.16 -2.29 14.60
CA ALA A 83 6.31 -3.67 14.20
C ALA A 83 7.34 -3.89 13.08
N GLU A 84 7.89 -5.10 13.00
CA GLU A 84 8.81 -5.50 11.94
C GLU A 84 8.56 -6.94 11.47
N LEU A 85 8.80 -7.20 10.18
CA LEU A 85 8.99 -8.52 9.62
C LEU A 85 10.38 -8.59 9.01
N LYS A 86 11.30 -9.26 9.69
CA LYS A 86 12.67 -9.40 9.24
C LYS A 86 12.77 -10.34 8.05
N SER A 87 13.62 -9.98 7.08
CA SER A 87 13.96 -10.90 6.00
C SER A 87 14.79 -12.09 6.52
N ILE A 88 14.74 -13.21 5.79
CA ILE A 88 15.50 -14.42 6.08
C ILE A 88 16.22 -14.85 4.79
N PRO A 89 17.56 -14.94 4.80
CA PRO A 89 18.46 -14.71 5.93
C PRO A 89 18.66 -13.22 6.28
N TYR A 90 18.66 -12.89 7.58
CA TYR A 90 18.79 -11.50 8.05
C TYR A 90 20.20 -10.93 7.80
N LYS A 91 20.25 -9.68 7.31
CA LYS A 91 21.43 -8.88 6.91
C LYS A 91 22.40 -9.61 5.98
N GLN A 92 21.87 -10.51 5.15
CA GLN A 92 22.62 -11.30 4.19
C GLN A 92 22.04 -11.14 2.78
N HIS A 93 22.85 -11.50 1.78
CA HIS A 93 22.40 -11.55 0.39
C HIS A 93 21.19 -12.48 0.24
N LYS A 94 20.17 -12.01 -0.49
CA LYS A 94 18.93 -12.75 -0.74
C LYS A 94 18.95 -13.43 -2.09
N ASN A 95 18.83 -14.75 -2.07
CA ASN A 95 18.63 -15.59 -3.23
C ASN A 95 17.15 -15.60 -3.64
N ASN A 96 16.88 -16.14 -4.82
CA ASN A 96 15.50 -16.42 -5.21
C ASN A 96 14.88 -17.39 -4.20
N LEU A 97 13.60 -17.16 -3.88
CA LEU A 97 12.83 -17.91 -2.90
C LEU A 97 13.29 -17.73 -1.44
N ASP A 98 14.11 -16.74 -1.12
CA ASP A 98 14.34 -16.30 0.26
C ASP A 98 13.17 -15.43 0.76
N PHE A 99 12.95 -15.37 2.08
CA PHE A 99 11.89 -14.56 2.65
C PHE A 99 12.34 -13.10 2.70
N GLU A 100 11.87 -12.29 1.75
CA GLU A 100 12.20 -10.86 1.65
C GLU A 100 10.92 -10.03 1.51
N PRO A 101 10.29 -9.65 2.64
CA PRO A 101 9.22 -8.67 2.65
C PRO A 101 9.76 -7.29 2.29
N ASP A 102 9.11 -6.66 1.32
CA ASP A 102 9.60 -5.45 0.67
C ASP A 102 8.46 -4.39 0.65
N GLU A 103 8.37 -3.57 -0.40
CA GLU A 103 7.35 -2.53 -0.59
C GLU A 103 5.95 -2.96 -0.10
N CYS A 104 5.39 -2.13 0.77
CA CYS A 104 4.23 -2.48 1.55
C CYS A 104 3.29 -1.30 1.76
N GLN A 105 2.01 -1.61 1.98
CA GLN A 105 0.99 -0.60 2.20
C GLN A 105 0.08 -1.01 3.36
N PRO A 106 0.07 -0.24 4.47
CA PRO A 106 -0.84 -0.46 5.58
C PRO A 106 -2.23 0.10 5.27
N VAL A 107 -3.26 -0.61 5.71
CA VAL A 107 -4.67 -0.22 5.62
C VAL A 107 -5.37 -0.59 6.93
N GLU A 108 -5.94 0.40 7.62
CA GLU A 108 -6.82 0.14 8.77
C GLU A 108 -8.17 -0.45 8.29
N LEU A 109 -8.59 -1.55 8.91
CA LEU A 109 -9.89 -2.18 8.71
C LEU A 109 -10.95 -1.62 9.69
N ASP A 110 -12.22 -1.88 9.40
CA ASP A 110 -13.37 -1.48 10.21
C ASP A 110 -13.41 -2.12 11.62
N ASP A 111 -12.69 -3.21 11.85
CA ASP A 111 -12.48 -3.80 13.18
C ASP A 111 -11.31 -3.19 13.96
N GLY A 112 -10.60 -2.21 13.36
CA GLY A 112 -9.47 -1.49 13.94
C GLY A 112 -8.12 -2.18 13.85
N SER A 113 -8.07 -3.40 13.33
CA SER A 113 -6.83 -4.04 12.93
C SER A 113 -6.23 -3.35 11.70
N ILE A 114 -4.92 -3.49 11.52
CA ILE A 114 -4.21 -2.98 10.35
C ILE A 114 -3.81 -4.17 9.50
N VAL A 115 -4.28 -4.22 8.26
CA VAL A 115 -3.73 -5.15 7.26
C VAL A 115 -2.62 -4.45 6.51
N ILE A 116 -1.48 -5.12 6.38
CA ILE A 116 -0.36 -4.67 5.57
C ILE A 116 -0.24 -5.63 4.38
N ASN A 117 -0.43 -5.09 3.19
CA ASN A 117 -0.19 -5.82 1.96
C ASN A 117 1.28 -5.61 1.55
N VAL A 118 2.01 -6.69 1.32
CA VAL A 118 3.47 -6.70 1.22
C VAL A 118 3.93 -7.38 -0.06
N ARG A 119 4.90 -6.76 -0.73
CA ARG A 119 5.58 -7.35 -1.89
C ARG A 119 6.41 -8.55 -1.44
N ASN A 120 6.18 -9.68 -2.09
CA ASN A 120 7.01 -10.88 -1.96
C ASN A 120 8.20 -10.81 -2.93
N ASN A 121 9.25 -10.12 -2.54
CA ASN A 121 10.29 -9.67 -3.48
C ASN A 121 11.01 -10.81 -4.20
N LYS A 122 11.29 -11.89 -3.47
CA LYS A 122 12.00 -13.08 -3.99
C LYS A 122 11.07 -14.24 -4.28
N ASN A 123 9.75 -14.01 -4.29
CA ASN A 123 8.74 -15.03 -4.56
C ASN A 123 8.83 -16.23 -3.59
N TYR A 124 9.04 -15.96 -2.30
CA TYR A 124 9.04 -16.99 -1.26
C TYR A 124 7.74 -17.81 -1.35
N HIS A 125 7.86 -19.11 -1.61
CA HIS A 125 6.79 -20.09 -1.92
C HIS A 125 5.87 -19.81 -3.13
N CYS A 126 5.63 -18.56 -3.52
CA CYS A 126 4.67 -18.19 -4.56
C CYS A 126 5.04 -16.88 -5.28
N ARG A 127 4.44 -16.66 -6.46
CA ARG A 127 4.35 -15.33 -7.10
C ARG A 127 3.05 -14.64 -6.68
N CYS A 128 2.96 -14.30 -5.40
CA CYS A 128 1.74 -13.77 -4.80
C CYS A 128 2.05 -12.76 -3.69
N ARG A 129 1.06 -11.97 -3.29
CA ARG A 129 1.21 -11.01 -2.19
C ARG A 129 1.37 -11.71 -0.85
N MET A 130 2.25 -11.17 -0.01
CA MET A 130 2.20 -11.44 1.43
C MET A 130 1.20 -10.48 2.06
N VAL A 131 0.44 -10.98 3.03
CA VAL A 131 -0.50 -10.17 3.81
C VAL A 131 -0.23 -10.47 5.27
N VAL A 132 -0.03 -9.43 6.08
CA VAL A 132 0.15 -9.57 7.53
C VAL A 132 -0.76 -8.60 8.25
N ARG A 133 -1.25 -8.99 9.42
CA ARG A 133 -2.14 -8.15 10.23
C ARG A 133 -1.49 -7.75 11.53
N SER A 134 -1.64 -6.48 11.90
CA SER A 134 -1.37 -5.98 13.24
C SER A 134 -2.70 -5.81 13.99
N LEU A 135 -2.74 -6.32 15.22
CA LEU A 135 -3.91 -6.27 16.11
C LEU A 135 -3.77 -5.22 17.22
N ASP A 136 -2.60 -4.58 17.31
CA ASP A 136 -2.20 -3.69 18.40
C ASP A 136 -1.85 -2.27 17.92
N GLY A 137 -2.33 -1.89 16.74
CA GLY A 137 -2.15 -0.55 16.20
C GLY A 137 -0.77 -0.30 15.60
N GLY A 138 -0.15 -1.34 15.03
CA GLY A 138 1.13 -1.29 14.33
C GLY A 138 2.34 -1.55 15.22
N GLU A 139 2.16 -2.01 16.47
CA GLU A 139 3.26 -2.29 17.41
C GLU A 139 3.89 -3.65 17.13
N SER A 140 3.10 -4.66 16.73
CA SER A 140 3.59 -5.97 16.34
C SER A 140 2.92 -6.51 15.07
N LEU A 141 3.63 -7.45 14.43
CA LEU A 141 3.20 -8.24 13.27
C LEU A 141 3.45 -9.72 13.59
N PRO A 142 2.53 -10.38 14.31
CA PRO A 142 2.69 -11.78 14.69
C PRO A 142 2.76 -12.68 13.45
N VAL A 143 3.60 -13.72 13.52
CA VAL A 143 3.81 -14.67 12.41
C VAL A 143 2.52 -15.45 12.10
N GLU A 144 1.67 -15.65 13.11
CA GLU A 144 0.36 -16.30 12.99
C GLU A 144 -0.63 -15.51 12.11
N GLU A 145 -0.42 -14.20 11.96
CA GLU A 145 -1.22 -13.32 11.11
C GLU A 145 -0.61 -13.11 9.72
N LEU A 146 0.57 -13.68 9.44
CA LEU A 146 1.22 -13.63 8.13
C LEU A 146 0.70 -14.76 7.23
N VAL A 147 0.18 -14.39 6.06
CA VAL A 147 -0.30 -15.33 5.04
C VAL A 147 0.24 -14.97 3.66
N PHE A 148 0.37 -15.99 2.81
CA PHE A 148 0.64 -15.84 1.38
C PHE A 148 -0.70 -15.96 0.65
N ASP A 149 -1.22 -14.85 0.13
CA ASP A 149 -2.53 -14.84 -0.55
C ASP A 149 -2.36 -15.26 -2.01
N HIS A 150 -2.49 -16.56 -2.26
CA HIS A 150 -2.39 -17.15 -3.60
C HIS A 150 -3.45 -16.65 -4.60
N THR A 151 -4.50 -15.95 -4.14
CA THR A 151 -5.49 -15.34 -5.03
C THR A 151 -5.04 -13.98 -5.56
N LEU A 152 -4.01 -13.38 -4.95
CA LEU A 152 -3.37 -12.13 -5.35
C LEU A 152 -2.03 -12.41 -6.05
N GLU A 153 -2.10 -12.96 -7.25
CA GLU A 153 -0.93 -13.14 -8.13
C GLU A 153 -0.20 -11.80 -8.34
N ASP A 154 1.14 -11.79 -8.21
CA ASP A 154 1.94 -10.57 -8.24
C ASP A 154 3.33 -10.79 -8.87
N PRO A 155 3.83 -9.85 -9.71
CA PRO A 155 5.14 -9.93 -10.33
C PRO A 155 6.26 -9.28 -9.50
N ALA A 156 6.11 -9.23 -8.17
CA ALA A 156 6.97 -8.50 -7.23
C ALA A 156 7.03 -6.99 -7.57
N VAL A 157 5.96 -6.27 -7.23
CA VAL A 157 5.81 -4.82 -7.51
C VAL A 157 5.00 -4.13 -6.43
N ALA A 158 5.19 -2.82 -6.19
CA ALA A 158 4.33 -2.07 -5.29
C ALA A 158 2.86 -2.04 -5.78
N ALA A 159 1.93 -2.15 -4.84
CA ALA A 159 0.50 -2.33 -5.11
C ALA A 159 -0.35 -1.32 -4.33
N GLY A 160 -1.53 -1.01 -4.86
CA GLY A 160 -2.52 -0.12 -4.25
C GLY A 160 -3.45 -0.88 -3.30
N ALA A 161 -3.80 -0.31 -2.15
CA ALA A 161 -4.79 -0.86 -1.23
C ALA A 161 -5.54 0.27 -0.48
N LEU A 162 -6.85 0.09 -0.27
CA LEU A 162 -7.71 1.06 0.39
C LEU A 162 -8.90 0.35 1.05
N GLU A 163 -9.18 0.68 2.31
CA GLU A 163 -10.47 0.36 2.92
C GLU A 163 -11.42 1.55 2.72
N LYS A 164 -12.64 1.24 2.31
CA LYS A 164 -13.72 2.21 2.18
C LYS A 164 -15.05 1.55 2.45
N GLU A 165 -15.74 2.04 3.48
CA GLU A 165 -17.13 1.65 3.81
C GLU A 165 -17.31 0.13 4.02
N GLY A 166 -16.33 -0.51 4.64
CA GLY A 166 -16.32 -1.95 4.91
C GLY A 166 -15.80 -2.81 3.76
N VAL A 167 -15.41 -2.20 2.63
CA VAL A 167 -14.87 -2.90 1.47
C VAL A 167 -13.37 -2.61 1.34
N LEU A 168 -12.57 -3.67 1.25
CA LEU A 168 -11.14 -3.56 0.97
C LEU A 168 -10.91 -3.66 -0.53
N TYR A 169 -10.37 -2.60 -1.13
CA TYR A 169 -9.96 -2.53 -2.53
C TYR A 169 -8.46 -2.75 -2.67
N PHE A 170 -8.06 -3.40 -3.77
CA PHE A 170 -6.66 -3.71 -4.06
C PHE A 170 -6.37 -3.60 -5.56
N THR A 171 -5.24 -3.00 -5.92
CA THR A 171 -4.74 -2.96 -7.30
C THR A 171 -3.32 -3.46 -7.40
N ASN A 172 -3.09 -4.35 -8.37
CA ASN A 172 -1.76 -4.71 -8.83
C ASN A 172 -1.80 -5.20 -10.28
N PRO A 173 -0.65 -5.32 -10.95
CA PRO A 173 -0.53 -6.11 -12.18
C PRO A 173 -0.84 -7.58 -11.83
N ALA A 174 -2.04 -8.04 -12.17
CA ALA A 174 -2.52 -9.37 -11.80
C ALA A 174 -2.02 -10.40 -12.83
N SER A 175 -0.71 -10.67 -12.77
CA SER A 175 0.02 -11.57 -13.66
C SER A 175 1.42 -11.87 -13.10
N THR A 176 2.04 -12.97 -13.54
CA THR A 176 3.46 -13.25 -13.30
C THR A 176 4.43 -12.20 -13.86
N ASN A 177 3.96 -11.28 -14.72
CA ASN A 177 4.74 -10.16 -15.29
C ASN A 177 4.05 -8.83 -14.99
N ARG A 178 4.78 -7.71 -15.11
CA ARG A 178 4.26 -6.33 -14.91
C ARG A 178 3.33 -5.88 -16.05
N VAL A 179 2.18 -6.54 -16.15
CA VAL A 179 1.10 -6.30 -17.12
C VAL A 179 -0.26 -6.51 -16.45
N ASN A 180 -1.33 -6.04 -17.08
CA ASN A 180 -2.71 -6.35 -16.65
C ASN A 180 -3.07 -5.78 -15.26
N LEU A 181 -2.88 -4.46 -15.06
CA LEU A 181 -3.31 -3.77 -13.85
C LEU A 181 -4.81 -3.99 -13.63
N THR A 182 -5.12 -4.58 -12.48
CA THR A 182 -6.46 -5.07 -12.15
C THR A 182 -6.86 -4.59 -10.75
N LEU A 183 -8.09 -4.11 -10.63
CA LEU A 183 -8.76 -3.84 -9.36
C LEU A 183 -9.52 -5.08 -8.90
N ARG A 184 -9.33 -5.43 -7.63
CA ARG A 184 -10.05 -6.47 -6.89
C ARG A 184 -10.65 -5.85 -5.63
N TRP A 185 -11.69 -6.47 -5.09
CA TRP A 185 -12.27 -6.07 -3.82
C TRP A 185 -12.66 -7.27 -2.96
N SER A 186 -12.61 -7.06 -1.65
CA SER A 186 -12.96 -8.01 -0.62
C SER A 186 -14.06 -7.45 0.26
N LEU A 187 -15.10 -8.27 0.49
CA LEU A 187 -16.24 -7.97 1.35
C LEU A 187 -16.07 -8.53 2.76
N ASN A 188 -14.91 -9.13 3.07
CA ASN A 188 -14.64 -9.81 4.33
C ASN A 188 -13.22 -9.55 4.83
N ARG A 189 -12.79 -8.29 4.79
CA ARG A 189 -11.51 -7.83 5.38
C ARG A 189 -10.28 -8.53 4.80
N GLY A 190 -10.30 -8.80 3.49
CA GLY A 190 -9.20 -9.44 2.76
C GLY A 190 -9.08 -10.94 2.95
N LYS A 191 -10.05 -11.62 3.60
CA LYS A 191 -10.02 -13.09 3.75
C LYS A 191 -10.29 -13.82 2.43
N SER A 192 -11.09 -13.23 1.56
CA SER A 192 -11.31 -13.69 0.19
C SER A 192 -11.66 -12.52 -0.72
N TRP A 193 -11.46 -12.71 -2.02
CA TRP A 193 -11.74 -11.71 -3.05
C TRP A 193 -12.93 -12.13 -3.90
N VAL A 194 -13.74 -11.15 -4.32
CA VAL A 194 -14.84 -11.39 -5.26
C VAL A 194 -14.28 -11.89 -6.60
N LYS A 195 -15.01 -12.77 -7.28
CA LYS A 195 -14.58 -13.37 -8.55
C LYS A 195 -14.48 -12.35 -9.68
N ASP A 196 -15.42 -11.41 -9.71
CA ASP A 196 -15.39 -10.31 -10.65
C ASP A 196 -14.22 -9.38 -10.35
N THR A 197 -13.61 -8.86 -11.41
CA THR A 197 -12.49 -7.92 -11.33
C THR A 197 -12.67 -6.82 -12.36
N LEU A 198 -12.04 -5.66 -12.13
CA LEU A 198 -12.01 -4.58 -13.10
C LEU A 198 -10.59 -4.42 -13.63
N LYS A 199 -10.40 -4.73 -14.91
CA LYS A 199 -9.14 -4.49 -15.61
C LYS A 199 -8.99 -3.00 -15.91
N ILE A 200 -8.07 -2.33 -15.22
CA ILE A 200 -7.78 -0.90 -15.40
C ILE A 200 -6.91 -0.70 -16.66
N TRP A 201 -5.91 -1.57 -16.86
CA TRP A 201 -5.01 -1.48 -17.99
C TRP A 201 -4.52 -2.87 -18.40
N ALA A 202 -4.73 -3.26 -19.66
CA ALA A 202 -4.34 -4.59 -20.14
C ALA A 202 -2.84 -4.73 -20.44
N GLY A 203 -2.16 -3.63 -20.78
CA GLY A 203 -0.76 -3.63 -21.20
C GLY A 203 0.24 -3.59 -20.04
N PRO A 204 1.52 -3.29 -20.32
CA PRO A 204 2.54 -3.06 -19.31
C PRO A 204 2.09 -2.07 -18.24
N SER A 205 2.22 -2.48 -16.98
CA SER A 205 1.79 -1.71 -15.82
C SER A 205 2.66 -2.00 -14.61
N GLY A 206 3.09 -0.95 -13.92
CA GLY A 206 3.98 -1.00 -12.77
C GLY A 206 3.25 -0.66 -11.48
N TYR A 207 3.82 0.30 -10.75
CA TYR A 207 3.36 0.66 -9.41
C TYR A 207 1.94 1.22 -9.48
N SER A 208 1.18 1.04 -8.40
CA SER A 208 -0.12 1.68 -8.25
C SER A 208 -0.37 2.12 -6.81
N CYS A 209 -1.13 3.20 -6.67
CA CYS A 209 -1.63 3.70 -5.39
C CYS A 209 -3.07 4.17 -5.58
N MET A 210 -3.88 4.12 -4.51
CA MET A 210 -5.29 4.46 -4.58
C MET A 210 -5.75 5.29 -3.38
N THR A 211 -6.77 6.11 -3.62
CA THR A 211 -7.39 6.94 -2.58
C THR A 211 -8.88 7.14 -2.86
N SER A 212 -9.59 7.72 -1.89
CA SER A 212 -10.97 8.15 -2.02
C SER A 212 -11.20 9.48 -1.32
N LEU A 213 -12.20 10.24 -1.78
CA LEU A 213 -12.61 11.49 -1.14
C LEU A 213 -13.50 11.21 0.07
N LYS A 214 -13.44 12.10 1.07
CA LYS A 214 -14.26 12.01 2.29
C LYS A 214 -15.69 12.49 2.03
N GLY A 215 -16.64 11.82 2.66
CA GLY A 215 -17.95 12.38 2.98
C GLY A 215 -19.02 12.07 1.96
N ASN A 216 -20.20 11.71 2.47
CA ASN A 216 -21.40 11.39 1.68
C ASN A 216 -22.02 12.64 1.02
N GLU A 217 -21.44 13.81 1.27
CA GLU A 217 -21.94 15.12 0.86
C GLU A 217 -21.56 15.49 -0.57
N THR A 218 -20.62 14.76 -1.18
CA THR A 218 -20.25 14.98 -2.58
C THR A 218 -20.82 13.86 -3.46
N VAL A 219 -21.20 14.22 -4.69
CA VAL A 219 -21.46 13.26 -5.77
C VAL A 219 -20.27 12.32 -6.02
N ASP A 220 -19.09 12.69 -5.50
CA ASP A 220 -17.85 11.97 -5.68
C ASP A 220 -17.61 10.86 -4.64
N HIS A 221 -18.45 10.72 -3.60
CA HIS A 221 -18.33 9.64 -2.61
C HIS A 221 -18.40 8.24 -3.25
N LYS A 222 -19.00 8.10 -4.44
CA LYS A 222 -19.08 6.83 -5.16
C LYS A 222 -17.80 6.42 -5.89
N TYR A 223 -16.77 7.27 -5.92
CA TYR A 223 -15.55 6.99 -6.67
C TYR A 223 -14.38 6.53 -5.80
N ILE A 224 -13.50 5.76 -6.41
CA ILE A 224 -12.11 5.60 -6.00
C ILE A 224 -11.20 6.13 -7.11
N TYR A 225 -10.02 6.59 -6.73
CA TYR A 225 -9.05 7.18 -7.64
C TYR A 225 -7.77 6.37 -7.57
N VAL A 226 -7.26 5.96 -8.72
CA VAL A 226 -6.04 5.15 -8.82
C VAL A 226 -5.03 5.90 -9.67
N ILE A 227 -3.82 6.09 -9.14
CA ILE A 227 -2.65 6.54 -9.90
C ILE A 227 -1.73 5.34 -10.12
N TYR A 228 -1.19 5.19 -11.32
CA TYR A 228 -0.40 4.01 -11.68
C TYR A 228 0.57 4.26 -12.83
N GLU A 229 1.63 3.46 -12.88
CA GLU A 229 2.59 3.42 -13.98
C GLU A 229 2.06 2.53 -15.11
N LYS A 230 2.21 2.97 -16.36
CA LYS A 230 1.87 2.17 -17.54
C LYS A 230 2.70 2.52 -18.77
N GLY A 231 2.68 1.60 -19.73
CA GLY A 231 3.19 1.84 -21.07
C GLY A 231 2.62 0.90 -22.12
N GLN A 232 3.23 0.93 -23.31
CA GLN A 232 2.95 0.04 -24.44
C GLN A 232 4.00 -1.06 -24.57
N LYS A 233 5.28 -0.75 -24.28
CA LYS A 233 6.40 -1.71 -24.29
C LYS A 233 6.88 -2.00 -22.88
N ASP A 234 7.12 -0.95 -22.10
CA ASP A 234 7.64 -1.02 -20.73
C ASP A 234 6.61 -0.54 -19.70
N SER A 235 6.68 -1.11 -18.49
CA SER A 235 5.71 -0.82 -17.42
C SER A 235 5.80 0.61 -16.84
N ILE A 236 6.89 1.33 -17.11
CA ILE A 236 7.25 2.62 -16.49
C ILE A 236 7.39 3.78 -17.51
N GLU A 237 6.71 3.70 -18.65
CA GLU A 237 6.77 4.75 -19.69
C GLU A 237 6.05 6.04 -19.29
N SER A 238 4.96 5.92 -18.51
CA SER A 238 4.11 7.05 -18.14
C SER A 238 3.37 6.79 -16.83
N VAL A 239 2.93 7.87 -16.18
CA VAL A 239 2.00 7.81 -15.04
C VAL A 239 0.61 8.18 -15.53
N SER A 240 -0.38 7.39 -15.14
CA SER A 240 -1.79 7.58 -15.47
C SER A 240 -2.65 7.68 -14.22
N PHE A 241 -3.79 8.34 -14.36
CA PHE A 241 -4.78 8.50 -13.30
C PHE A 241 -6.15 8.05 -13.82
N VAL A 242 -6.88 7.27 -13.02
CA VAL A 242 -8.23 6.82 -13.34
C VAL A 242 -9.18 7.07 -12.17
N LYS A 243 -10.38 7.57 -12.50
CA LYS A 243 -11.52 7.74 -11.58
C LYS A 243 -12.50 6.60 -11.85
N ILE A 244 -12.74 5.75 -10.86
CA ILE A 244 -13.56 4.53 -10.99
C ILE A 244 -14.85 4.71 -10.20
N ASP A 245 -15.99 4.59 -10.85
CA ASP A 245 -17.32 4.62 -10.22
C ASP A 245 -17.67 3.24 -9.67
N LEU A 246 -17.88 3.15 -8.36
CA LEU A 246 -18.16 1.87 -7.69
C LEU A 246 -19.58 1.36 -7.93
N TYR A 247 -20.51 2.19 -8.39
CA TYR A 247 -21.94 1.84 -8.43
C TYR A 247 -22.56 1.75 -9.82
N SER A 248 -21.90 2.29 -10.86
CA SER A 248 -22.45 2.24 -12.23
C SER A 248 -22.11 0.95 -13.00
N ASN A 249 -21.21 0.11 -12.49
CA ASN A 249 -20.94 -1.22 -13.04
C ASN A 249 -21.74 -2.26 -12.24
N ARG A 250 -22.82 -2.82 -12.82
CA ARG A 250 -23.70 -3.81 -12.16
C ARG A 250 -22.99 -5.11 -11.75
N SER A 251 -21.75 -5.33 -12.17
CA SER A 251 -20.88 -6.44 -11.73
C SER A 251 -20.19 -6.20 -10.38
N LEU A 252 -20.25 -5.00 -9.81
CA LEU A 252 -19.69 -4.69 -8.48
C LEU A 252 -20.69 -4.96 -7.34
N MET A 253 -21.96 -5.24 -7.66
CA MET A 253 -23.06 -5.43 -6.70
C MET A 253 -23.66 -6.85 -6.69
N GLY A 254 -23.00 -7.82 -7.34
CA GLY A 254 -23.46 -9.21 -7.47
C GLY A 254 -22.73 -10.19 -6.57
#